data_AF-A0A7S0LLV7-F1
#
_entry.id   AF-A0A7S0LLV7-F1
#
_cell.length_a   1.000
_cell.length_b   1.000
_cell.length_c   1.000
_cell.angle_alpha   90.00
_cell.angle_beta   90.00
_cell.angle_gamma   90.00
#
_symmetry.space_group_name_H-M   'P 1'
#
loop_
_entity.id
_entity.type
_entity.pdbx_description
1 polymer ?
#
loop_
_entity_poly.entity_id
_entity_poly.type
_entity_poly.pdbx_seq_one_letter_code
_entity_poly.pdbx_strand_id
1 'polypeptide(L)'
;RTYFGKSYRCLALIMVLLLLSPAKSLNFDAKLMPVLAAAHAAAPVLLSHAPPLLDALRKLSKKELKALMGLSDSLAELNYARFADFDAQPQRIA
;
A
#
# COMPACT_ATOMS: atom_id res chain seq x y z
N ARG A 1 6.18 -41.72 -44.62
CA ARG A 1 5.35 -41.60 -43.39
C ARG A 1 6.27 -41.03 -42.31
N THR A 2 6.28 -39.70 -42.19
CA THR A 2 7.27 -38.93 -41.43
C THR A 2 7.03 -39.00 -39.91
N TYR A 3 8.13 -38.98 -39.18
CA TYR A 3 8.23 -39.19 -37.74
C TYR A 3 7.77 -37.97 -36.91
N PHE A 4 7.12 -38.29 -35.79
CA PHE A 4 7.10 -37.63 -34.48
C PHE A 4 7.57 -36.17 -34.35
N GLY A 5 6.69 -35.32 -33.81
CA GLY A 5 7.02 -33.97 -33.33
C GLY A 5 5.99 -33.43 -32.35
N LYS A 6 5.82 -34.08 -31.19
CA LYS A 6 5.10 -33.48 -30.05
C LYS A 6 5.95 -32.34 -29.49
N SER A 7 5.65 -31.11 -29.91
CA SER A 7 6.26 -29.91 -29.32
C SER A 7 5.45 -29.49 -28.09
N TYR A 8 5.83 -30.06 -26.94
CA TYR A 8 5.43 -29.54 -25.65
C TYR A 8 6.16 -28.21 -25.43
N ARG A 9 5.61 -27.09 -25.91
CA ARG A 9 5.93 -25.78 -25.35
C ARG A 9 4.86 -25.43 -24.33
N CYS A 10 4.89 -26.18 -23.23
CA CYS A 10 4.37 -25.70 -21.96
C CYS A 10 5.21 -24.44 -21.66
N LEU A 11 4.72 -23.26 -22.06
CA LEU A 11 5.08 -22.03 -21.37
C LEU A 11 4.50 -22.23 -19.97
N ALA A 12 5.31 -22.82 -19.09
CA ALA A 12 5.06 -22.76 -17.67
C ALA A 12 4.94 -21.26 -17.36
N LEU A 13 3.73 -20.84 -17.03
CA LEU A 13 3.45 -19.52 -16.47
C LEU A 13 4.43 -19.36 -15.30
N ILE A 14 5.48 -18.55 -15.48
CA ILE A 14 6.35 -18.20 -14.38
C ILE A 14 5.51 -17.27 -13.50
N MET A 15 4.93 -17.82 -12.43
CA MET A 15 4.24 -17.04 -11.43
C MET A 15 5.29 -16.29 -10.61
N VAL A 16 5.63 -15.07 -11.02
CA VAL A 16 6.55 -14.21 -10.27
C VAL A 16 5.77 -13.50 -9.16
N LEU A 17 6.23 -13.65 -7.92
CA LEU A 17 5.82 -12.81 -6.80
C LEU A 17 6.93 -11.79 -6.53
N LEU A 18 6.63 -10.50 -6.71
CA LEU A 18 7.54 -9.41 -6.37
C LEU A 18 7.16 -8.83 -5.01
N LEU A 19 8.15 -8.69 -4.13
CA LEU A 19 8.01 -7.97 -2.87
C LEU A 19 8.76 -6.65 -2.96
N LEU A 20 8.05 -5.55 -2.75
CA LEU A 20 8.60 -4.20 -2.77
C LEU A 20 8.40 -3.55 -1.40
N SER A 21 9.37 -2.73 -1.00
CA SER A 21 9.19 -1.86 0.17
C SER A 21 8.18 -0.75 -0.15
N PRO A 22 7.34 -0.33 0.82
CA PRO A 22 6.43 0.78 0.63
C PRO A 22 7.18 2.11 0.52
N ALA A 23 6.55 3.09 -0.14
CA ALA A 23 7.03 4.47 -0.17
C ALA A 23 6.63 5.23 1.10
N LYS A 24 7.42 6.27 1.46
CA LYS A 24 7.07 7.20 2.55
C LYS A 24 6.11 8.31 2.10
N SER A 25 6.24 8.76 0.86
CA SER A 25 5.40 9.81 0.26
C SER A 25 4.09 9.22 -0.27
N LEU A 26 3.01 10.00 -0.14
CA LEU A 26 1.68 9.65 -0.62
C LEU A 26 1.21 10.72 -1.59
N ASN A 27 0.56 10.31 -2.68
CA ASN A 27 -0.05 11.19 -3.65
C ASN A 27 -1.51 10.77 -3.85
N PHE A 28 -2.45 11.66 -3.52
CA PHE A 28 -3.90 11.44 -3.67
C PHE A 28 -4.48 12.20 -4.88
N ASP A 29 -3.69 13.09 -5.50
CA ASP A 29 -4.14 13.99 -6.57
C ASP A 29 -3.74 13.48 -7.97
N ALA A 30 -2.98 12.38 -8.04
CA ALA A 30 -2.47 11.87 -9.29
C ALA A 30 -3.59 11.37 -10.22
N LYS A 31 -3.49 11.68 -11.51
CA LYS A 31 -4.31 11.04 -12.54
C LYS A 31 -3.69 9.70 -12.89
N LEU A 32 -4.46 8.64 -12.70
CA LEU A 32 -4.08 7.30 -13.12
C LEU A 32 -4.04 7.25 -14.65
N MET A 33 -3.13 6.42 -15.18
CA MET A 33 -3.16 6.11 -16.61
C MET A 33 -4.50 5.44 -16.96
N PRO A 34 -5.06 5.64 -18.17
CA PRO A 34 -6.38 5.13 -18.53
C PRO A 34 -6.58 3.62 -18.27
N VAL A 35 -5.52 2.83 -18.42
CA VAL A 35 -5.53 1.39 -18.16
C VAL A 35 -5.69 1.07 -16.66
N LEU A 36 -5.08 1.86 -15.78
CA LEU A 36 -5.20 1.73 -14.32
C LEU A 36 -6.52 2.31 -13.81
N ALA A 37 -6.99 3.41 -14.41
CA ALA A 37 -8.27 4.02 -14.05
C ALA A 37 -9.48 3.10 -14.29
N ALA A 38 -9.37 2.12 -15.20
CA ALA A 38 -10.39 1.10 -15.44
C ALA A 38 -10.29 -0.11 -14.49
N ALA A 39 -9.22 -0.20 -13.68
CA ALA A 39 -9.04 -1.29 -12.72
C ALA A 39 -9.85 -1.03 -11.44
N HIS A 40 -10.43 -2.09 -10.88
CA HIS A 40 -11.12 -1.99 -9.60
C HIS A 40 -10.14 -2.13 -8.44
N ALA A 41 -10.15 -1.15 -7.54
CA ALA A 41 -9.41 -1.22 -6.29
C ALA A 41 -9.96 -2.35 -5.40
N ALA A 42 -9.08 -3.24 -4.93
CA ALA A 42 -9.44 -4.22 -3.91
C ALA A 42 -9.19 -3.65 -2.50
N ALA A 43 -9.98 -4.10 -1.52
CA ALA A 43 -9.73 -3.78 -0.13
C ALA A 43 -8.51 -4.57 0.40
N PRO A 44 -7.69 -3.99 1.29
CA PRO A 44 -6.59 -4.73 1.92
C PRO A 44 -7.11 -5.90 2.75
N VAL A 45 -6.61 -7.11 2.47
CA VAL A 45 -7.05 -8.36 3.14
C VAL A 45 -6.75 -8.34 4.65
N LEU A 46 -5.73 -7.60 5.08
CA LEU A 46 -5.29 -7.52 6.48
C LEU A 46 -5.76 -6.25 7.20
N LEU A 47 -6.81 -5.59 6.71
CA LEU A 47 -7.29 -4.33 7.31
C LEU A 47 -7.69 -4.50 8.79
N SER A 48 -8.20 -5.68 9.16
CA SER A 48 -8.55 -6.02 10.55
C SER A 48 -7.36 -6.06 11.53
N HIS A 49 -6.12 -6.07 11.03
CA HIS A 49 -4.91 -6.03 11.87
C HIS A 49 -4.42 -4.60 12.15
N ALA A 50 -5.01 -3.57 11.51
CA ALA A 50 -4.64 -2.17 11.73
C ALA A 50 -5.07 -1.61 13.12
N PRO A 51 -6.24 -1.95 13.71
CA PRO A 51 -6.73 -1.31 14.93
C PRO A 51 -5.76 -1.36 16.12
N PRO A 52 -5.11 -2.49 16.47
CA PRO A 52 -4.16 -2.53 17.58
C PRO A 52 -2.97 -1.57 17.40
N LEU A 53 -2.52 -1.37 16.16
CA LEU A 53 -1.45 -0.42 15.84
C LEU A 53 -1.93 1.02 15.98
N LEU A 54 -3.14 1.31 15.51
CA LEU A 54 -3.75 2.64 15.62
C LEU A 54 -4.00 3.02 17.08
N ASP A 55 -4.48 2.08 17.91
CA ASP A 55 -4.73 2.33 19.32
C ASP A 55 -3.45 2.66 20.09
N ALA A 56 -2.32 2.06 19.72
CA ALA A 56 -1.02 2.41 20.27
C ALA A 56 -0.58 3.80 19.79
N LEU A 57 -0.68 4.09 18.50
CA LEU A 57 -0.24 5.36 17.90
C LEU A 57 -1.08 6.56 18.36
N ARG A 58 -2.39 6.40 18.52
CA ARG A 58 -3.33 7.45 18.97
C ARG A 58 -3.07 7.91 20.41
N LYS A 59 -2.39 7.11 21.22
CA LYS A 59 -2.01 7.47 22.60
C LYS A 59 -0.75 8.33 22.69
N LEU A 60 0.05 8.36 21.62
CA LEU A 60 1.29 9.12 21.59
C LEU A 60 1.01 10.60 21.33
N SER A 61 1.67 11.48 22.06
CA SER A 61 1.72 12.90 21.73
C SER A 61 2.50 13.12 20.42
N LYS A 62 2.28 14.28 19.78
CA LYS A 62 3.04 14.68 18.58
C LYS A 62 4.55 14.63 18.78
N LYS A 63 5.03 15.03 19.98
CA LYS A 63 6.45 15.04 20.33
C LYS A 63 7.02 13.62 20.44
N GLU A 64 6.28 12.70 21.07
CA GLU A 64 6.66 11.29 21.15
C GLU A 64 6.65 10.65 19.76
N LEU A 65 5.64 10.93 18.94
CA LEU A 65 5.54 10.42 17.57
C LEU A 65 6.70 10.92 16.70
N LYS A 66 7.06 12.20 16.82
CA LYS A 66 8.23 12.79 16.15
C LYS A 66 9.51 12.06 16.51
N ALA A 67 9.75 11.82 17.80
CA ALA A 67 10.94 11.14 18.29
C ALA A 67 10.97 9.67 17.87
N LEU A 68 9.85 8.96 17.99
CA LEU A 68 9.71 7.55 17.61
C LEU A 68 10.01 7.31 16.13
N MET A 69 9.52 8.19 15.26
CA MET A 69 9.58 8.01 13.81
C MET A 69 10.70 8.82 13.14
N GLY A 70 11.43 9.66 13.87
CA GLY A 70 12.47 10.53 13.33
C GLY A 70 11.94 11.57 12.34
N LEU A 71 10.81 12.21 12.65
CA LEU A 71 10.10 13.11 11.74
C LEU A 71 10.48 14.59 11.92
N SER A 72 10.19 15.40 10.89
CA SER A 72 10.08 16.85 11.03
C SER A 72 8.82 17.22 11.82
N ASP A 73 8.72 18.46 12.31
CA ASP A 73 7.51 18.94 13.00
C ASP A 73 6.27 18.90 12.09
N SER A 74 6.43 19.30 10.83
CA SER A 74 5.34 19.24 9.84
C SER A 74 4.85 17.82 9.58
N LEU A 75 5.75 16.84 9.51
CA LEU A 75 5.39 15.44 9.31
C LEU A 75 4.82 14.80 10.58
N ALA A 76 5.28 15.21 11.76
CA ALA A 76 4.72 14.73 13.03
C ALA A 76 3.28 15.22 13.20
N GLU A 77 3.01 16.50 12.90
CA GLU A 77 1.66 17.07 12.89
C GLU A 77 0.75 16.31 11.92
N LEU A 78 1.21 16.14 10.67
CA LEU A 78 0.47 15.43 9.63
C LEU A 78 0.13 13.98 10.03
N ASN A 79 1.10 13.23 10.56
CA ASN A 79 0.87 11.84 10.92
C ASN A 79 0.02 11.70 12.17
N TYR A 80 0.14 12.60 13.15
CA TYR A 80 -0.75 12.64 14.31
C TYR A 80 -2.22 12.80 13.88
N ALA A 81 -2.51 13.77 12.99
CA ALA A 81 -3.85 13.95 12.44
C ALA A 81 -4.31 12.71 11.65
N ARG A 82 -3.44 12.13 10.81
CA ARG A 82 -3.76 10.90 10.06
C ARG A 82 -4.13 9.72 10.94
N PHE A 83 -3.46 9.53 12.07
CA PHE A 83 -3.79 8.43 12.98
C PHE A 83 -5.07 8.70 13.76
N ALA A 84 -5.36 9.94 14.12
CA ALA A 84 -6.65 10.31 14.69
C ALA A 84 -7.78 10.00 13.70
N ASP A 85 -7.66 10.49 12.47
CA ASP A 85 -8.70 10.43 11.43
C ASP A 85 -8.50 9.26 10.44
N PHE A 86 -7.97 8.13 10.91
CA PHE A 86 -7.58 7.02 10.03
C PHE A 86 -8.69 6.53 9.09
N ASP A 87 -9.91 6.38 9.61
CA ASP A 87 -11.06 5.86 8.86
C ASP A 87 -11.66 6.89 7.88
N ALA A 88 -11.37 8.17 8.09
CA ALA A 88 -11.84 9.28 7.26
C ALA A 88 -10.82 9.73 6.21
N GLN A 89 -9.69 9.03 6.08
CA GLN A 89 -8.68 9.37 5.09
C GLN A 89 -9.20 9.19 3.66
N PRO A 90 -8.74 10.02 2.72
CA PRO A 90 -9.10 9.87 1.32
C PRO A 90 -8.70 8.49 0.79
N GLN A 91 -9.56 7.91 -0.05
CA GLN A 91 -9.23 6.66 -0.71
C GLN A 91 -8.05 6.88 -1.65
N ARG A 92 -7.07 5.98 -1.61
CA ARG A 92 -5.97 6.00 -2.58
C ARG A 92 -6.53 5.69 -3.97
N ILE A 93 -6.20 6.55 -4.91
CA ILE A 93 -6.28 6.28 -6.35
C ILE A 93 -5.56 4.97 -6.64
N ALA A 94 -6.29 4.00 -7.19
CA ALA A 94 -5.80 2.66 -7.50
C ALA A 94 -5.28 2.56 -8.92
#